data_AF-W6Q492-F1
#
_entry.id   AF-W6Q492-F1
#
_cell.length_a   1.000
_cell.length_b   1.000
_cell.length_c   1.000
_cell.angle_alpha   90.00
_cell.angle_beta   90.00
_cell.angle_gamma   90.00
#
_symmetry.space_group_name_H-M   'P 1'
#
loop_
_entity.id
_entity.type
_entity.pdbx_description
1 polymer ?
#
loop_
_entity_poly.entity_id
_entity_poly.type
_entity_poly.pdbx_seq_one_letter_code
_entity_poly.pdbx_strand_id
1 'polypeptide(L)'
;MPKRQNSALPENRDDTFSQAIASVCVKTEKSRPTICFICLGNSGLPENERLRMYKNPGSLNRYFVNRHIKLFPNDMHCKCNICGEDLESKKALLNHAERVHGTVSCLPLQALGLPLP
;
A
#
# COMPACT_ATOMS: atom_id res chain seq x y z
N MET A 1 -3.63 47.65 15.70
CA MET A 1 -4.43 46.43 16.00
C MET A 1 -5.86 46.69 15.54
N PRO A 2 -6.64 45.71 15.00
CA PRO A 2 -6.47 44.25 14.93
C PRO A 2 -6.41 43.69 13.48
N LYS A 3 -5.64 42.63 13.19
CA LYS A 3 -5.97 41.18 13.27
C LYS A 3 -7.05 40.71 12.27
N ARG A 4 -6.62 40.11 11.17
CA ARG A 4 -7.35 38.97 10.58
C ARG A 4 -6.38 37.99 9.93
N GLN A 5 -5.95 37.03 10.74
CA GLN A 5 -5.45 35.76 10.27
C GLN A 5 -6.62 35.08 9.54
N ASN A 6 -6.50 34.89 8.23
CA ASN A 6 -7.37 33.96 7.51
C ASN A 6 -6.51 32.76 7.11
N SER A 7 -6.50 31.79 8.01
CA SER A 7 -6.01 30.44 7.79
C SER A 7 -6.84 29.80 6.68
N ALA A 8 -6.25 29.62 5.50
CA ALA A 8 -6.85 28.83 4.43
C ALA A 8 -6.00 27.57 4.22
N LEU A 9 -6.33 26.51 4.94
CA LEU A 9 -6.09 25.10 4.57
C LEU A 9 -6.88 24.25 5.59
N PRO A 10 -7.90 23.49 5.15
CA PRO A 10 -7.67 22.05 5.05
C PRO A 10 -8.49 21.30 3.97
N GLU A 11 -9.12 21.94 2.99
CA GLU A 11 -10.01 21.19 2.07
C GLU A 11 -9.29 20.28 1.06
N ASN A 12 -7.97 20.41 0.86
CA ASN A 12 -7.26 19.72 -0.24
C ASN A 12 -6.51 18.42 0.14
N ARG A 13 -6.17 18.24 1.43
CA ARG A 13 -5.32 17.12 1.88
C ARG A 13 -6.10 15.83 2.01
N ASP A 14 -7.31 15.91 2.55
CA ASP A 14 -8.20 14.76 2.69
C ASP A 14 -8.64 14.21 1.33
N ASP A 15 -8.83 15.09 0.34
CA ASP A 15 -9.07 14.71 -1.06
C ASP A 15 -7.92 13.92 -1.67
N THR A 16 -6.67 14.32 -1.38
CA THR A 16 -5.47 13.67 -1.93
C THR A 16 -5.33 12.24 -1.42
N PHE A 17 -5.50 12.03 -0.10
CA PHE A 17 -5.48 10.68 0.47
C PHE A 17 -6.64 9.83 0.00
N SER A 18 -7.85 10.40 -0.09
CA SER A 18 -9.03 9.70 -0.59
C SER A 18 -8.83 9.22 -2.02
N GLN A 19 -8.26 10.06 -2.88
CA GLN A 19 -7.93 9.69 -4.26
C GLN A 19 -6.83 8.61 -4.32
N ALA A 20 -5.80 8.72 -3.48
CA ALA A 20 -4.75 7.70 -3.39
C ALA A 20 -5.30 6.35 -2.93
N ILE A 21 -6.17 6.33 -1.91
CA ILE A 21 -6.86 5.13 -1.42
C ILE A 21 -7.67 4.49 -2.56
N ALA A 22 -8.45 5.29 -3.28
CA ALA A 22 -9.22 4.81 -4.43
C ALA A 22 -8.35 4.28 -5.59
N SER A 23 -7.11 4.78 -5.72
CA SER A 23 -6.16 4.36 -6.77
C SER A 23 -5.49 3.02 -6.49
N VAL A 24 -5.35 2.64 -5.22
CA VAL A 24 -4.70 1.38 -4.81
C VAL A 24 -5.68 0.23 -4.69
N CYS A 25 -6.99 0.45 -4.83
CA CYS A 25 -7.99 -0.61 -4.86
C CYS A 25 -8.30 -1.02 -6.31
N VAL A 26 -8.32 -2.33 -6.57
CA VAL A 26 -8.66 -2.89 -7.89
C VAL A 26 -10.12 -2.55 -8.21
N LYS A 27 -10.33 -1.83 -9.31
CA LYS A 27 -11.66 -1.58 -9.89
C LYS A 27 -11.94 -2.48 -11.09
N THR A 28 -10.87 -2.87 -11.81
CA THR A 28 -10.88 -3.75 -12.98
C THR A 28 -9.59 -4.56 -13.01
N GLU A 29 -9.60 -5.75 -13.60
CA GLU A 29 -8.43 -6.66 -13.62
C GLU A 29 -7.17 -6.06 -14.28
N LYS A 30 -7.32 -5.00 -15.09
CA LYS A 30 -6.20 -4.29 -15.74
C LYS A 30 -5.63 -3.16 -14.89
N SER A 31 -6.30 -2.77 -13.80
CA SER A 31 -5.85 -1.69 -12.94
C SER A 31 -4.63 -2.13 -12.14
N ARG A 32 -3.50 -1.45 -12.35
CA ARG A 32 -2.26 -1.72 -11.62
C ARG A 32 -1.77 -0.44 -10.94
N PRO A 33 -1.69 -0.40 -9.60
CA PRO A 33 -1.33 0.83 -8.91
C PRO A 33 0.15 1.18 -9.11
N THR A 34 0.44 2.43 -8.85
CA THR A 34 1.80 2.98 -8.77
C THR A 34 2.11 3.50 -7.37
N ILE A 35 1.20 3.40 -6.41
CA ILE A 35 1.39 3.77 -5.00
C ILE A 35 1.36 2.49 -4.15
N CYS A 36 2.19 2.43 -3.10
CA CYS A 36 2.21 1.28 -2.19
C CYS A 36 1.10 1.39 -1.14
N PHE A 37 0.14 0.46 -1.17
CA PHE A 37 -1.00 0.45 -0.23
C PHE A 37 -0.57 0.31 1.25
N ILE A 38 0.51 -0.45 1.53
CA ILE A 38 1.05 -0.58 2.89
C ILE A 38 1.60 0.78 3.38
N CYS A 39 2.40 1.47 2.56
CA CYS A 39 2.91 2.79 2.92
C CYS A 39 1.78 3.80 3.08
N LEU A 40 0.82 3.80 2.16
CA LEU A 40 -0.33 4.70 2.19
C LEU A 40 -1.12 4.56 3.50
N GLY A 41 -1.34 3.32 3.93
CA GLY A 41 -2.04 2.98 5.17
C GLY A 41 -1.20 3.10 6.45
N ASN A 42 0.09 3.43 6.37
CA ASN A 42 0.94 3.56 7.56
C ASN A 42 0.96 5.01 8.07
N SER A 43 0.18 5.29 9.11
CA SER A 43 0.10 6.61 9.75
C SER A 43 1.39 7.06 10.44
N GLY A 44 2.33 6.14 10.70
CA GLY A 44 3.65 6.45 11.26
C GLY A 44 4.67 6.97 10.24
N LEU A 45 4.35 6.94 8.94
CA LEU A 45 5.21 7.49 7.90
C LEU A 45 4.83 8.94 7.56
N PRO A 46 5.80 9.79 7.16
CA PRO A 46 5.50 11.12 6.66
C PRO A 46 4.69 11.05 5.35
N GLU A 47 3.89 12.09 5.08
CA GLU A 47 2.97 12.15 3.94
C GLU A 47 3.63 11.86 2.59
N ASN A 48 4.85 12.37 2.37
CA ASN A 48 5.62 12.15 1.13
C ASN A 48 6.04 10.68 0.92
N GLU A 49 6.17 9.88 1.98
CA GLU A 49 6.41 8.45 1.87
C GLU A 49 5.10 7.67 1.65
N ARG A 50 4.02 8.09 2.32
CA ARG A 50 2.70 7.47 2.19
C ARG A 50 2.13 7.62 0.79
N LEU A 51 2.32 8.79 0.18
CA LEU A 51 1.83 9.14 -1.16
C LEU A 51 2.89 8.94 -2.26
N ARG A 52 4.00 8.25 -1.95
CA ARG A 52 5.07 8.04 -2.93
C ARG A 52 4.55 7.27 -4.15
N MET A 53 4.67 7.91 -5.32
CA MET A 53 4.37 7.30 -6.61
C MET A 53 5.62 6.71 -7.25
N TYR A 54 5.50 5.49 -7.78
CA TYR A 54 6.55 4.78 -8.50
C TYR A 54 6.39 4.98 -10.00
N LYS A 55 7.51 4.97 -10.74
CA LYS A 55 7.54 5.17 -12.20
C LYS A 55 6.59 4.25 -12.98
N ASN A 56 6.43 3.01 -12.51
CA ASN A 56 5.53 2.04 -13.11
C ASN A 56 5.16 0.94 -12.09
N PRO A 57 4.11 0.14 -12.36
CA PRO A 57 3.68 -0.93 -11.47
C PRO A 57 4.75 -2.00 -11.21
N GLY A 58 5.67 -2.25 -12.15
CA GLY A 58 6.78 -3.18 -11.93
C GLY A 58 7.78 -2.68 -10.87
N SER A 59 8.05 -1.37 -10.86
CA SER A 59 8.92 -0.73 -9.87
C SER A 59 8.27 -0.76 -8.48
N LEU A 60 6.95 -0.56 -8.41
CA LEU A 60 6.17 -0.72 -7.19
C LEU A 60 6.26 -2.15 -6.66
N ASN A 61 6.02 -3.17 -7.49
CA ASN A 61 6.09 -4.57 -7.07
C ASN A 61 7.43 -4.93 -6.45
N ARG A 62 8.53 -4.50 -7.09
CA ARG A 62 9.89 -4.74 -6.59
C ARG A 62 10.10 -4.05 -5.24
N TYR A 63 9.62 -2.82 -5.08
CA TYR A 63 9.68 -2.12 -3.80
C TYR A 63 8.88 -2.86 -2.73
N PHE A 64 7.63 -3.22 -3.03
CA PHE A 64 6.73 -3.93 -2.12
C PHE A 64 7.38 -5.20 -1.57
N VAL A 65 7.94 -6.02 -2.47
CA VAL A 65 8.61 -7.26 -2.09
C VAL A 65 9.85 -6.99 -1.21
N ASN A 66 10.72 -6.07 -1.62
CA ASN A 66 11.98 -5.83 -0.90
C ASN A 66 11.79 -5.13 0.44
N ARG A 67 10.83 -4.19 0.53
CA ARG A 67 10.61 -3.37 1.72
C ARG A 67 9.70 -4.03 2.73
N HIS A 68 8.70 -4.79 2.29
CA HIS A 68 7.70 -5.38 3.18
C HIS A 68 7.85 -6.90 3.25
N ILE A 69 7.72 -7.59 2.11
CA ILE A 69 7.60 -9.05 2.11
C ILE A 69 8.86 -9.76 2.60
N LYS A 70 10.06 -9.33 2.19
CA LYS A 70 11.32 -9.97 2.64
C LYS A 70 11.59 -9.78 4.12
N LEU A 71 11.10 -8.68 4.71
CA LEU A 71 11.31 -8.35 6.11
C LEU A 71 10.24 -8.95 7.02
N PHE A 72 9.07 -9.31 6.47
CA PHE A 72 8.03 -9.96 7.25
C PHE A 72 8.35 -11.42 7.55
N PRO A 73 8.22 -11.84 8.82
CA PRO A 73 8.33 -13.23 9.19
C PRO A 73 7.11 -14.01 8.64
N ASN A 74 7.21 -15.34 8.57
CA ASN A 74 6.18 -16.16 7.95
C ASN A 74 4.87 -16.18 8.76
N ASP A 75 4.97 -16.07 10.08
CA ASP A 75 3.90 -15.92 11.08
C ASP A 75 3.48 -14.46 11.29
N MET A 76 3.77 -13.57 10.34
CA MET A 76 3.30 -12.19 10.37
C MET A 76 1.77 -12.14 10.33
N HIS A 77 1.19 -11.37 11.26
CA HIS A 77 -0.22 -11.00 11.26
C HIS A 77 -0.33 -9.48 11.12
N CYS A 78 -1.13 -9.00 10.17
CA CYS A 78 -1.36 -7.57 10.02
C CYS A 78 -2.76 -7.25 9.49
N LYS A 79 -3.29 -6.10 9.88
CA LYS A 79 -4.51 -5.56 9.32
C LYS A 79 -4.19 -4.64 8.15
N CYS A 80 -4.90 -4.78 7.03
CA CYS A 80 -4.80 -3.83 5.94
C CYS A 80 -5.45 -2.51 6.35
N ASN A 81 -4.66 -1.44 6.51
CA ASN A 81 -5.19 -0.13 6.89
C ASN A 81 -5.95 0.61 5.77
N ILE A 82 -6.10 -0.01 4.60
CA ILE A 82 -6.86 0.54 3.47
C ILE A 82 -8.29 0.00 3.43
N CYS A 83 -8.47 -1.33 3.53
CA CYS A 83 -9.79 -1.97 3.47
C CYS A 83 -10.22 -2.63 4.78
N GLY A 84 -9.33 -2.73 5.78
CA GLY A 84 -9.62 -3.27 7.10
C GLY A 84 -9.54 -4.79 7.22
N GLU A 85 -9.10 -5.53 6.19
CA GLU A 85 -9.00 -6.99 6.23
C GLU A 85 -7.83 -7.45 7.11
N ASP A 86 -8.07 -8.46 7.97
CA ASP A 86 -7.04 -9.10 8.77
C ASP A 86 -6.31 -10.19 7.97
N LEU A 87 -4.98 -10.13 7.96
CA LEU A 87 -4.11 -10.99 7.16
C LEU A 87 -3.24 -11.81 8.11
N GLU A 88 -3.59 -13.10 8.24
CA GLU A 88 -3.00 -14.01 9.22
C GLU A 88 -1.68 -14.65 8.79
N SER A 89 -1.24 -14.40 7.56
CA SER A 89 0.03 -14.92 7.08
C SER A 89 0.60 -14.08 5.96
N LYS A 90 1.89 -14.28 5.71
CA LYS A 90 2.59 -13.73 4.55
C LYS A 90 1.93 -14.14 3.22
N LYS A 91 1.44 -15.38 3.11
CA LYS A 91 0.71 -15.86 1.92
C LYS A 91 -0.63 -15.13 1.75
N ALA A 92 -1.37 -14.93 2.85
CA ALA A 92 -2.61 -14.16 2.85
C ALA A 92 -2.36 -12.71 2.37
N LEU A 93 -1.29 -12.07 2.87
CA LEU A 93 -0.90 -10.72 2.43
C LEU A 93 -0.57 -10.65 0.94
N LEU A 94 0.12 -11.64 0.37
CA LEU A 94 0.43 -11.66 -1.07
C LEU A 94 -0.82 -11.81 -1.92
N ASN A 95 -1.70 -12.75 -1.56
CA ASN A 95 -2.97 -12.96 -2.26
C ASN A 95 -3.87 -11.71 -2.15
N HIS A 96 -3.90 -11.09 -0.98
CA HIS A 96 -4.63 -9.84 -0.73
C HIS A 96 -4.09 -8.69 -1.58
N ALA A 97 -2.77 -8.51 -1.60
CA ALA A 97 -2.10 -7.48 -2.39
C ALA A 97 -2.43 -7.61 -3.90
N GLU A 98 -2.50 -8.83 -4.42
CA GLU A 98 -2.86 -9.08 -5.81
C GLU A 98 -4.35 -8.84 -6.07
N ARG A 99 -5.24 -9.48 -5.30
CA ARG A 99 -6.68 -9.46 -5.58
C ARG A 99 -7.36 -8.14 -5.25
N VAL A 100 -6.99 -7.54 -4.12
CA VAL A 100 -7.63 -6.31 -3.61
C VAL A 100 -6.90 -5.07 -4.11
N HIS A 101 -5.57 -5.17 -4.25
CA HIS A 101 -4.73 -4.02 -4.56
C HIS A 101 -3.92 -4.11 -5.87
N GLY A 102 -4.05 -5.17 -6.68
CA GLY A 102 -3.39 -5.26 -8.00
C GLY A 102 -1.84 -5.22 -7.95
N THR A 103 -1.28 -5.41 -6.75
CA THR A 103 0.15 -5.40 -6.47
C THR A 103 0.63 -6.85 -6.43
N VAL A 104 1.37 -7.26 -7.46
CA VAL A 104 1.80 -8.67 -7.61
C VAL A 104 3.23 -8.86 -7.12
N SER A 105 3.50 -10.03 -6.52
CA SER A 105 4.87 -10.46 -6.28
C SER A 105 5.43 -11.15 -7.53
N CYS A 106 6.41 -10.53 -8.18
CA CYS A 106 7.11 -11.16 -9.31
C CYS A 106 8.07 -12.29 -8.88
N LEU A 107 8.19 -12.58 -7.59
CA LEU A 107 9.06 -13.64 -7.09
C LEU A 107 8.28 -14.94 -6.90
N PRO A 108 8.86 -16.10 -7.29
CA PRO A 108 8.28 -17.39 -6.96
C PRO A 108 8.17 -17.56 -5.44
N LEU A 109 7.13 -18.27 -4.98
CA LEU A 109 6.82 -18.46 -3.55
C LEU A 109 8.04 -18.96 -2.74
N GLN A 110 8.90 -19.77 -3.37
CA GLN A 110 10.17 -20.27 -2.83
C GLN A 110 11.13 -19.13 -2.43
N ALA A 111 11.26 -18.11 -3.29
CA ALA A 111 12.10 -16.94 -3.02
C ALA A 111 11.49 -15.99 -1.96
N LEU A 112 10.25 -16.25 -1.53
CA LEU A 112 9.56 -15.53 -0.47
C LEU A 112 9.56 -16.30 0.86
N GLY A 113 10.18 -17.48 0.91
CA GLY A 113 10.28 -18.32 2.12
C GLY A 113 9.00 -19.07 2.46
N LEU A 114 8.10 -19.27 1.49
CA LEU A 114 6.83 -19.97 1.68
C LEU A 114 6.95 -21.45 1.24
N PRO A 115 6.39 -22.40 2.02
CA PRO A 115 6.35 -23.81 1.62
C PRO A 115 5.42 -24.03 0.43
N LEU A 116 5.78 -24.96 -0.46
CA LEU A 116 4.93 -25.41 -1.58
C LEU A 116 3.79 -26.30 -1.06
N PRO A 117 2.61 -26.28 -1.70
CA PRO A 117 1.54 -27.24 -1.43
C PRO A 117 1.91 -28.66 -1.85
#